data_AF-A0A1G4IXF1-F1
#
_entry.id   AF-A0A1G4IXF1-F1
#
_cell.length_a   1.000
_cell.length_b   1.000
_cell.length_c   1.000
_cell.angle_alpha   90.00
_cell.angle_beta   90.00
_cell.angle_gamma   90.00
#
_symmetry.space_group_name_H-M   'P 1'
#
loop_
_entity.id
_entity.type
_entity.pdbx_description
1 polymer ?
#
loop_
_entity_poly.entity_id
_entity_poly.type
_entity_poly.pdbx_seq_one_letter_code
_entity_poly.pdbx_strand_id
1 'polypeptide(L)'
;MSLNRQQREKFTASHISHKYNLVHLLPSIGQSQLSGLYLKSFYNGVKRNRLQLPEQVTDGTKFCENCGLVHIAGVNLDMKIVDNPYGNDLKTKTLEYKCSKCGEVKHFPVERREFEEPQKAPESFVATWPGPQNSKKENAHSDSSKVKKSSGKERAKKRKMNSLANMLSKKKEQEANKKSMSLSLDDFLQK
;
A
#
# COMPACT_ATOMS: atom_id res chain seq x y z
N MET A 1 -16.73 -40.48 20.19
CA MET A 1 -17.75 -39.49 19.80
C MET A 1 -17.11 -38.44 18.93
N SER A 2 -17.43 -38.37 17.63
CA SER A 2 -16.88 -37.32 16.76
C SER A 2 -17.69 -36.04 16.91
N LEU A 3 -17.04 -34.94 17.29
CA LEU A 3 -17.67 -33.62 17.30
C LEU A 3 -18.09 -33.20 15.89
N ASN A 4 -19.23 -32.52 15.79
CA ASN A 4 -19.68 -31.89 14.55
C ASN A 4 -18.63 -30.87 14.07
N ARG A 5 -18.42 -30.76 12.76
CA ARG A 5 -17.41 -29.87 12.16
C ARG A 5 -17.54 -28.43 12.66
N GLN A 6 -18.76 -27.89 12.69
CA GLN A 6 -19.01 -26.53 13.19
C GLN A 6 -18.65 -26.38 14.67
N GLN A 7 -18.92 -27.39 15.48
CA GLN A 7 -18.56 -27.37 16.90
C GLN A 7 -17.04 -27.44 17.09
N ARG A 8 -16.35 -28.21 16.23
CA ARG A 8 -14.89 -28.30 16.21
C ARG A 8 -14.24 -26.97 15.82
N GLU A 9 -14.77 -26.28 14.83
CA GLU A 9 -14.29 -24.95 14.41
C GLU A 9 -14.50 -23.91 15.53
N LYS A 10 -15.69 -23.87 16.14
CA LYS A 10 -15.96 -22.99 17.31
C LYS A 10 -15.04 -23.29 18.49
N PHE A 11 -14.85 -24.57 18.80
CA PHE A 11 -13.93 -24.99 19.86
C PHE A 11 -12.50 -24.56 19.55
N THR A 12 -12.05 -24.74 18.31
CA THR A 12 -10.70 -24.35 17.88
C THR A 12 -10.50 -22.85 18.02
N ALA A 13 -11.45 -22.04 17.56
CA ALA A 13 -11.39 -20.58 17.68
C ALA A 13 -11.34 -20.13 19.15
N SER A 14 -12.24 -20.66 19.99
CA SER A 14 -12.28 -20.37 21.43
C SER A 14 -10.98 -20.78 22.14
N HIS A 15 -10.47 -21.98 21.84
CA HIS A 15 -9.26 -22.50 22.44
C HIS A 15 -8.00 -21.70 22.05
N ILE A 16 -7.87 -21.29 20.78
CA ILE A 16 -6.76 -20.44 20.33
C ILE A 16 -6.87 -19.04 20.93
N SER A 17 -8.08 -18.46 20.96
CA SER A 17 -8.34 -17.16 21.60
C SER A 17 -7.98 -17.18 23.09
N HIS A 18 -8.37 -18.23 23.82
CA HIS A 18 -8.03 -18.40 25.22
C HIS A 18 -6.52 -18.45 25.45
N LYS A 19 -5.78 -19.25 24.65
CA LYS A 19 -4.32 -19.29 24.72
C LYS A 19 -3.67 -17.94 24.43
N TYR A 20 -4.20 -17.22 23.45
CA TYR A 20 -3.71 -15.88 23.13
C TYR A 20 -3.93 -14.93 24.30
N ASN A 21 -5.13 -14.93 24.90
CA ASN A 21 -5.45 -14.08 26.05
C ASN A 21 -4.53 -14.36 27.24
N LEU A 22 -4.22 -15.64 27.52
CA LEU A 22 -3.28 -16.01 28.57
C LEU A 22 -1.91 -15.34 28.38
N VAL A 23 -1.38 -15.33 27.16
CA VAL A 23 -0.08 -14.71 26.88
C VAL A 23 -0.11 -13.19 27.15
N HIS A 24 -1.24 -12.53 26.95
CA HIS A 24 -1.40 -11.08 27.15
C HIS A 24 -1.64 -10.67 28.59
N LEU A 25 -2.06 -11.59 29.46
CA LEU A 25 -2.25 -11.32 30.89
C LEU A 25 -0.93 -11.40 31.68
N LEU A 26 0.06 -12.14 31.18
CA LEU A 26 1.33 -12.38 31.87
C LEU A 26 2.16 -11.13 32.19
N PRO A 27 2.24 -10.10 31.32
CA PRO A 27 2.90 -8.84 31.66
C PRO A 27 2.38 -8.22 32.96
N SER A 28 1.07 -8.32 33.21
CA SER A 28 0.42 -7.75 34.41
C SER A 28 0.72 -8.54 35.68
N ILE A 29 0.97 -9.85 35.57
CA ILE A 29 1.22 -10.75 36.70
C ILE A 29 2.70 -10.70 37.13
N GLY A 30 3.58 -10.13 36.30
CA GLY A 30 5.01 -9.99 36.59
C GLY A 30 5.84 -11.26 36.38
N GLN A 31 5.21 -12.44 36.28
CA GLN A 31 5.87 -13.73 36.07
C GLN A 31 6.29 -13.95 34.61
N SER A 32 7.52 -13.56 34.27
CA SER A 32 8.09 -13.74 32.91
C SER A 32 8.56 -15.14 32.57
N GLN A 33 8.67 -16.05 33.53
CA GLN A 33 9.11 -17.43 33.24
C GLN A 33 8.06 -18.20 32.44
N LEU A 34 6.79 -17.86 32.64
CA LEU A 34 5.67 -18.55 32.00
C LEU A 34 5.40 -18.07 30.57
N SER A 35 5.88 -16.87 30.18
CA SER A 35 5.59 -16.30 28.87
C SER A 35 6.10 -17.15 27.72
N GLY A 36 7.32 -17.68 27.82
CA GLY A 36 7.86 -18.60 26.82
C GLY A 36 7.03 -19.90 26.69
N LEU A 37 6.56 -20.45 27.81
CA LEU A 37 5.76 -21.68 27.82
C LEU A 37 4.37 -21.47 27.19
N TYR A 38 3.69 -20.40 27.55
CA TYR A 38 2.38 -20.08 26.98
C TYR A 38 2.48 -19.68 25.51
N LEU A 39 3.49 -18.91 25.12
CA LEU A 39 3.76 -18.57 23.73
C LEU A 39 4.03 -19.83 22.88
N LYS A 40 4.87 -20.74 23.38
CA LYS A 40 5.11 -22.05 22.75
C LYS A 40 3.82 -22.87 22.63
N SER A 41 2.99 -22.89 23.67
CA SER A 41 1.69 -23.57 23.65
C SER A 41 0.72 -22.97 22.63
N PHE A 42 0.74 -21.65 22.45
CA PHE A 42 -0.03 -20.93 21.44
C PHE A 42 0.43 -21.31 20.03
N TYR A 43 1.73 -21.16 19.70
CA TYR A 43 2.26 -21.53 18.38
C TYR A 43 2.06 -23.01 18.06
N ASN A 44 2.22 -23.90 19.05
CA ASN A 44 1.92 -25.33 18.87
C ASN A 44 0.43 -25.57 18.55
N GLY A 45 -0.47 -24.82 19.16
CA GLY A 45 -1.90 -24.88 18.86
C GLY A 45 -2.22 -24.43 17.44
N VAL A 46 -1.64 -23.30 17.02
CA VAL A 46 -1.78 -22.76 15.66
C VAL A 46 -1.22 -23.74 14.63
N LYS A 47 -0.02 -24.28 14.86
CA LYS A 47 0.64 -25.26 13.97
C LYS A 47 -0.18 -26.54 13.82
N ARG A 48 -0.72 -27.09 14.92
CA ARG A 48 -1.58 -28.30 14.89
C ARG A 48 -2.85 -28.09 14.07
N ASN A 49 -3.42 -26.88 14.15
CA ASN A 49 -4.65 -26.53 13.45
C ASN A 49 -4.39 -25.94 12.05
N ARG A 50 -3.12 -25.82 11.62
CA ARG A 50 -2.70 -25.26 10.32
C ARG A 50 -3.28 -23.86 10.05
N LEU A 51 -3.38 -23.04 11.09
CA LEU A 51 -3.86 -21.66 10.96
C LEU A 51 -2.71 -20.75 10.50
N GLN A 52 -2.99 -19.86 9.57
CA GLN A 52 -2.06 -18.79 9.19
C GLN A 52 -2.22 -17.63 10.17
N LEU A 53 -1.11 -17.18 10.76
CA LEU A 53 -1.10 -16.02 11.64
C LEU A 53 -0.82 -14.75 10.85
N PRO A 54 -1.38 -13.61 11.28
CA PRO A 54 -1.01 -12.31 10.72
C PRO A 54 0.48 -11.99 10.92
N GLU A 55 1.05 -11.24 9.98
CA GLU A 55 2.45 -10.79 9.97
C GLU A 55 2.83 -10.06 11.26
N GLN A 56 1.93 -9.24 11.81
CA GLN A 56 2.15 -8.50 13.06
C GLN A 56 2.43 -9.40 14.27
N VAL A 57 2.05 -10.68 14.22
CA VAL A 57 2.27 -11.67 15.28
C VAL A 57 3.52 -12.52 15.02
N THR A 58 3.95 -12.60 13.76
CA THR A 58 5.05 -13.48 13.31
C THR A 58 6.36 -12.73 13.11
N ASP A 59 6.33 -11.46 12.72
CA ASP A 59 7.51 -10.60 12.47
C ASP A 59 8.28 -10.21 13.73
N GLY A 60 7.98 -10.83 14.87
CA GLY A 60 8.69 -10.59 16.13
C GLY A 60 8.51 -9.17 16.69
N THR A 61 7.61 -8.37 16.13
CA THR A 61 7.25 -7.03 16.63
C THR A 61 6.50 -7.11 17.95
N LYS A 62 5.60 -8.09 18.08
CA LYS A 62 4.69 -8.23 19.22
C LYS A 62 5.21 -9.04 20.38
N PHE A 63 6.09 -10.02 20.11
CA PHE A 63 6.68 -10.87 21.14
C PHE A 63 8.20 -10.81 21.08
N CYS A 64 8.83 -10.87 22.24
CA CYS A 64 10.28 -11.07 22.33
C CYS A 64 10.62 -12.51 21.91
N GLU A 65 11.66 -12.67 21.08
CA GLU A 65 12.12 -14.01 20.64
C GLU A 65 12.80 -14.79 21.76
N ASN A 66 13.48 -14.10 22.67
CA ASN A 66 14.23 -14.73 23.75
C ASN A 66 13.33 -15.10 24.93
N CYS A 67 12.62 -14.12 25.52
CA CYS A 67 11.80 -14.37 26.72
C CYS A 67 10.31 -14.66 26.43
N GLY A 68 9.84 -14.47 25.20
CA GLY A 68 8.45 -14.71 24.82
C GLY A 68 7.43 -13.73 25.42
N LEU A 69 7.88 -12.63 26.02
CA LEU A 69 6.99 -11.59 26.56
C LEU A 69 6.35 -10.77 25.46
N VAL A 70 5.14 -10.30 25.72
CA VAL A 70 4.47 -9.30 24.88
C VAL A 70 5.21 -7.97 25.01
N HIS A 71 5.60 -7.41 23.88
CA HIS A 71 6.13 -6.06 23.82
C HIS A 71 5.01 -5.05 24.04
N ILE A 72 5.12 -4.27 25.11
CA ILE A 72 4.21 -3.18 25.45
C ILE A 72 5.09 -1.93 25.59
N ALA A 73 4.91 -0.99 24.68
CA ALA A 73 5.65 0.27 24.68
C ALA A 73 5.44 1.01 26.01
N GLY A 74 6.54 1.47 26.61
CA GLY A 74 6.52 2.18 27.89
C GLY A 74 6.37 1.29 29.14
N VAL A 75 6.23 -0.03 28.99
CA VAL A 75 6.19 -0.98 30.12
C VAL A 75 7.36 -1.97 30.05
N ASN A 76 7.44 -2.74 28.96
CA ASN A 76 8.45 -3.81 28.80
C ASN A 76 9.29 -3.64 27.52
N LEU A 77 9.01 -2.59 26.75
CA LEU A 77 9.67 -2.27 25.50
C LEU A 77 10.12 -0.81 25.51
N ASP A 78 11.43 -0.61 25.33
CA ASP A 78 12.02 0.67 25.02
C ASP A 78 12.18 0.79 23.50
N MET A 79 11.59 1.82 22.92
CA MET A 79 11.64 2.09 21.49
C MET A 79 12.50 3.32 21.23
N LYS A 80 13.51 3.20 20.35
CA LYS A 80 14.37 4.32 19.96
C LYS A 80 14.57 4.32 18.46
N ILE A 81 14.63 5.50 17.85
CA ILE A 81 15.04 5.64 16.45
C ILE A 81 16.53 5.98 16.47
N VAL A 82 17.34 5.08 15.92
CA VAL A 82 18.78 5.24 15.79
C VAL A 82 19.10 5.52 14.33
N ASP A 83 19.80 6.64 14.10
CA ASP A 83 20.34 6.98 12.79
C ASP A 83 21.61 6.16 12.59
N ASN A 84 21.65 5.31 11.55
CA ASN A 84 22.81 4.47 11.30
C ASN A 84 23.87 5.27 10.53
N PRO A 85 25.06 5.54 11.10
CA PRO A 85 26.03 6.45 10.49
C PRO A 85 26.91 5.81 9.39
N TYR A 86 26.78 4.51 9.13
CA TYR A 86 27.69 3.74 8.26
C TYR A 86 27.25 3.64 6.78
N GLY A 87 26.20 4.36 6.36
CA GLY A 87 25.68 4.34 4.98
C GLY A 87 26.00 5.64 4.22
N ASN A 88 26.76 5.52 3.13
CA ASN A 88 27.53 6.59 2.48
C ASN A 88 26.78 7.77 1.83
N ASP A 89 25.47 7.99 2.02
CA ASP A 89 24.80 9.25 1.59
C ASP A 89 23.32 9.38 2.03
N LEU A 90 22.70 8.29 2.50
CA LEU A 90 21.33 8.29 3.00
C LEU A 90 21.32 7.78 4.44
N LYS A 91 21.10 8.68 5.41
CA LYS A 91 20.87 8.34 6.82
C LYS A 91 19.64 7.44 6.94
N THR A 92 19.85 6.13 6.83
CA THR A 92 18.81 5.14 7.06
C THR A 92 18.49 5.16 8.54
N LYS A 93 17.23 5.47 8.85
CA LYS A 93 16.73 5.46 10.21
C LYS A 93 16.31 4.03 10.54
N THR A 94 16.81 3.52 11.65
CA THR A 94 16.43 2.20 12.15
C THR A 94 15.66 2.36 13.45
N LEU A 95 14.54 1.65 13.56
CA LEU A 95 13.75 1.58 14.77
C LEU A 95 14.25 0.42 15.62
N GLU A 96 14.82 0.74 16.77
CA GLU A 96 15.37 -0.18 17.75
C GLU A 96 14.31 -0.50 18.81
N TYR A 97 14.03 -1.79 18.99
CA TYR A 97 13.14 -2.36 19.99
C TYR A 97 13.97 -3.10 21.03
N LYS A 98 14.09 -2.55 22.24
CA LYS A 98 14.83 -3.17 23.34
C LYS A 98 13.87 -3.71 24.40
N CYS A 99 13.96 -5.00 24.68
CA CYS A 99 13.18 -5.63 25.75
C CYS A 99 13.79 -5.32 27.12
N SER A 100 13.01 -4.74 28.03
CA SER A 100 13.50 -4.35 29.36
C SER A 100 13.86 -5.55 30.25
N LYS A 101 13.29 -6.75 30.00
CA LYS A 101 13.55 -7.95 30.83
C LYS A 101 14.78 -8.75 30.44
N CYS A 102 15.03 -8.94 29.14
CA CYS A 102 16.15 -9.76 28.65
C CYS A 102 17.24 -8.96 27.93
N GLY A 103 16.99 -7.69 27.60
CA GLY A 103 17.94 -6.84 26.90
C GLY A 103 18.04 -7.10 25.39
N GLU A 104 17.28 -8.06 24.85
CA GLU A 104 17.27 -8.36 23.42
C GLU A 104 16.87 -7.13 22.61
N VAL A 105 17.61 -6.87 21.52
CA VAL A 105 17.43 -5.71 20.66
C VAL A 105 17.05 -6.15 19.25
N LYS A 106 15.93 -5.66 18.74
CA LYS A 106 15.51 -5.84 17.34
C LYS A 106 15.57 -4.54 16.58
N HIS A 107 16.05 -4.60 15.35
CA HIS A 107 16.16 -3.46 14.47
C HIS A 107 15.16 -3.61 13.32
N PHE A 108 14.31 -2.62 13.14
CA PHE A 108 13.38 -2.54 12.02
C PHE A 108 13.81 -1.40 11.10
N PRO A 109 14.06 -1.65 9.81
CA PRO A 109 14.37 -0.57 8.88
C PRO A 109 13.15 0.32 8.71
N VAL A 110 13.32 1.63 8.92
CA VAL A 110 12.28 2.62 8.58
C VAL A 110 12.57 3.08 7.16
N GLU A 111 11.93 2.43 6.19
CA GLU A 111 11.94 2.92 4.81
C GLU A 111 11.33 4.32 4.81
N ARG A 112 12.14 5.32 4.42
CA ARG A 112 11.56 6.58 3.99
C ARG A 112 10.87 6.26 2.68
N ARG A 113 9.56 6.55 2.61
CA ARG A 113 8.95 6.86 1.31
C ARG A 113 9.85 7.92 0.70
N GLU A 114 10.48 7.60 -0.41
CA GLU A 114 11.11 8.58 -1.26
C GLU A 114 10.04 9.64 -1.50
N PHE A 115 10.19 10.79 -0.86
CA PHE A 115 9.51 11.97 -1.37
C PHE A 115 10.11 12.11 -2.76
N GLU A 116 9.31 11.82 -3.79
CA GLU A 116 9.60 12.27 -5.14
C GLU A 116 10.05 13.71 -4.99
N GLU A 117 11.32 13.98 -5.36
CA GLU A 117 11.85 15.33 -5.35
C GLU A 117 10.80 16.24 -5.99
N PRO A 118 10.46 17.39 -5.39
CA PRO A 118 9.54 18.31 -6.04
C PRO A 118 10.14 18.62 -7.40
N GLN A 119 9.53 18.08 -8.46
CA GLN A 119 9.92 18.32 -9.83
C GLN A 119 10.11 19.81 -9.95
N LYS A 120 11.35 20.24 -10.27
CA LYS A 120 11.71 21.65 -10.45
C LYS A 120 10.56 22.31 -11.20
N ALA A 121 9.96 23.33 -10.58
CA ALA A 121 8.88 24.07 -11.19
C ALA A 121 9.27 24.37 -12.64
N PRO A 122 8.46 24.03 -13.64
CA PRO A 122 8.83 24.30 -15.02
C PRO A 122 9.12 25.79 -15.12
N GLU A 123 10.31 26.12 -15.61
CA GLU A 123 10.75 27.49 -15.81
C GLU A 123 9.61 28.29 -16.44
N SER A 124 9.26 29.42 -15.81
CA SER A 124 8.14 30.25 -16.25
C SER A 124 8.29 30.52 -17.74
N PHE A 125 7.38 29.98 -18.53
CA PHE A 125 7.32 30.19 -19.97
C PHE A 125 7.17 31.68 -20.26
N VAL A 126 8.27 32.35 -20.61
CA VAL A 126 8.24 33.73 -21.11
C VAL A 126 7.89 33.64 -22.58
N ALA A 127 6.62 33.87 -22.90
CA ALA A 127 6.17 34.00 -24.27
C ALA A 127 6.77 35.29 -24.87
N THR A 128 7.86 35.19 -25.65
CA THR A 128 8.25 36.25 -26.57
C THR A 128 7.24 36.32 -27.71
N TRP A 129 6.39 37.34 -27.66
CA TRP A 129 5.47 37.66 -28.75
C TRP A 129 6.27 38.05 -29.99
N PRO A 130 5.99 37.49 -31.18
CA PRO A 130 6.60 37.97 -32.40
C PRO A 130 6.09 39.37 -32.69
N GLY A 131 6.91 40.38 -32.39
CA GLY A 131 6.71 41.73 -32.90
C GLY A 131 6.76 41.74 -34.43
N PRO A 132 6.12 42.71 -35.09
CA PRO A 132 6.06 42.77 -36.54
C PRO A 132 7.47 42.96 -37.11
N GLN A 133 8.05 41.89 -37.65
CA GLN A 133 9.34 41.96 -38.34
C GLN A 133 9.17 42.65 -39.68
N ASN A 134 9.71 43.87 -39.78
CA ASN A 134 10.09 44.41 -41.07
C ASN A 134 11.32 43.65 -41.58
N SER A 135 11.11 42.96 -42.69
CA SER A 135 12.08 42.66 -43.74
C SER A 135 13.36 41.88 -43.37
N LYS A 136 13.40 40.58 -43.70
CA LYS A 136 13.99 40.07 -44.97
C LYS A 136 14.05 38.54 -44.95
N LYS A 137 13.46 37.97 -46.00
CA LYS A 137 13.78 36.73 -46.73
C LYS A 137 14.44 35.59 -45.94
N GLU A 138 13.74 34.45 -45.91
CA GLU A 138 14.34 33.18 -46.36
C GLU A 138 13.26 32.21 -46.86
N ASN A 139 13.64 31.48 -47.90
CA ASN A 139 12.82 30.51 -48.60
C ASN A 139 12.63 29.25 -47.74
N ALA A 140 11.48 28.60 -47.85
CA ALA A 140 11.34 27.22 -48.30
C ALA A 140 10.16 26.48 -47.65
N HIS A 141 9.41 25.82 -48.53
CA HIS A 141 8.51 24.70 -48.32
C HIS A 141 7.19 24.92 -47.56
N SER A 142 6.21 25.27 -48.39
CA SER A 142 4.82 24.87 -48.29
C SER A 142 4.66 23.38 -47.95
N ASP A 143 3.98 23.09 -46.84
CA ASP A 143 3.03 21.99 -46.86
C ASP A 143 1.75 22.37 -46.12
N SER A 144 0.66 22.22 -46.86
CA SER A 144 -0.62 22.83 -46.59
C SER A 144 -1.50 21.92 -45.74
N SER A 145 -1.63 22.18 -44.44
CA SER A 145 -2.77 21.73 -43.65
C SER A 145 -3.60 22.92 -43.20
N LYS A 146 -4.55 23.32 -44.05
CA LYS A 146 -5.57 24.34 -43.76
C LYS A 146 -6.33 24.01 -42.46
N VAL A 147 -5.98 24.67 -41.35
CA VAL A 147 -6.85 24.71 -40.18
C VAL A 147 -8.04 25.61 -40.51
N LYS A 148 -9.19 25.00 -40.86
CA LYS A 148 -10.46 25.73 -41.03
C LYS A 148 -10.76 26.45 -39.70
N LYS A 149 -10.85 27.78 -39.74
CA LYS A 149 -11.31 28.61 -38.62
C LYS A 149 -12.74 28.17 -38.26
N SER A 150 -12.93 27.42 -37.17
CA SER A 150 -14.27 27.03 -36.72
C SER A 150 -15.06 28.29 -36.35
N SER A 151 -16.13 28.57 -37.10
CA SER A 151 -17.04 29.69 -36.84
C SER A 151 -17.64 29.57 -35.44
N GLY A 152 -17.90 30.70 -34.76
CA GLY A 152 -18.48 30.74 -33.41
C GLY A 152 -19.78 29.94 -33.27
N LYS A 153 -20.49 29.71 -34.38
CA LYS A 153 -21.69 28.88 -34.46
C LYS A 153 -21.43 27.39 -34.17
N GLU A 154 -20.26 26.86 -34.53
CA GLU A 154 -19.85 25.48 -34.23
C GLU A 154 -19.46 25.30 -32.75
N ARG A 155 -18.80 26.29 -32.15
CA ARG A 155 -18.52 26.28 -30.70
C ARG A 155 -19.80 26.33 -29.87
N ALA A 156 -20.79 27.12 -30.29
CA ALA A 156 -22.08 27.18 -29.60
C ALA A 156 -22.83 25.84 -29.65
N LYS A 157 -22.80 25.14 -30.80
CA LYS A 157 -23.37 23.79 -30.92
C LYS A 157 -22.65 22.76 -30.04
N LYS A 158 -21.31 22.80 -29.98
CA LYS A 158 -20.52 21.92 -29.09
C LYS A 158 -20.82 22.15 -27.61
N ARG A 159 -21.07 23.40 -27.20
CA ARG A 159 -21.49 23.72 -25.82
C ARG A 159 -22.88 23.18 -25.49
N LYS A 160 -23.84 23.23 -26.42
CA LYS A 160 -25.20 22.65 -26.22
C LYS A 160 -25.21 21.12 -26.14
N MET A 161 -24.24 20.45 -26.77
CA MET A 161 -24.06 19.00 -26.67
C MET A 161 -23.46 18.54 -25.33
N ASN A 162 -22.96 19.46 -24.51
CA ASN A 162 -22.27 19.16 -23.25
C ASN A 162 -23.24 19.15 -22.04
N SER A 163 -24.45 18.64 -22.24
CA SER A 163 -25.43 18.41 -21.18
C SER A 163 -25.34 16.96 -20.69
N LEU A 164 -25.52 16.75 -19.39
CA LEU A 164 -25.43 15.44 -18.72
C LEU A 164 -26.29 14.37 -19.40
N ALA A 165 -27.49 14.73 -19.90
CA ALA A 165 -28.36 13.81 -20.63
C ALA A 165 -27.71 13.29 -21.94
N ASN A 166 -26.96 14.13 -22.66
CA ASN A 166 -26.27 13.76 -23.90
C ASN A 166 -24.96 12.99 -23.64
N MET A 167 -24.33 13.22 -22.50
CA MET A 167 -23.16 12.43 -22.05
C MET A 167 -23.58 11.02 -21.66
N LEU A 168 -24.73 10.87 -20.99
CA LEU A 168 -25.26 9.57 -20.58
C LEU A 168 -25.78 8.74 -21.76
N SER A 169 -26.42 9.35 -22.77
CA SER A 169 -26.83 8.63 -23.98
C SER A 169 -25.63 8.14 -24.80
N LYS A 170 -24.62 8.99 -24.99
CA LYS A 170 -23.35 8.57 -25.65
C LYS A 170 -22.62 7.46 -24.90
N LYS A 171 -22.63 7.50 -23.55
CA LYS A 171 -22.01 6.43 -22.75
C LYS A 171 -22.78 5.11 -22.88
N LYS A 172 -24.11 5.15 -22.92
CA LYS A 172 -24.95 3.97 -23.18
C LYS A 172 -24.74 3.40 -24.59
N GLU A 173 -24.59 4.24 -25.61
CA GLU A 173 -24.26 3.80 -26.98
C GLU A 173 -22.85 3.20 -27.06
N GLN A 174 -21.88 3.74 -26.32
CA GLN A 174 -20.53 3.17 -26.22
C GLN A 174 -20.52 1.84 -25.46
N GLU A 175 -21.33 1.68 -24.41
CA GLU A 175 -21.50 0.39 -23.70
C GLU A 175 -22.23 -0.65 -24.55
N ALA A 176 -23.18 -0.23 -25.39
CA ALA A 176 -23.82 -1.11 -26.37
C ALA A 176 -22.83 -1.57 -27.46
N ASN A 177 -21.95 -0.69 -27.95
CA ASN A 177 -20.89 -1.06 -28.89
C ASN A 177 -19.74 -1.85 -28.26
N LYS A 178 -19.57 -1.81 -26.93
CA LYS A 178 -18.59 -2.67 -26.21
C LYS A 178 -19.07 -4.11 -26.03
N LYS A 179 -20.35 -4.42 -26.27
CA LYS A 179 -20.86 -5.80 -26.25
C LYS A 179 -20.32 -6.69 -27.39
N SER A 180 -19.58 -6.17 -28.36
CA SER A 180 -18.87 -6.96 -29.38
C SER A 180 -17.40 -7.25 -29.05
N MET A 181 -16.87 -6.78 -27.92
CA MET A 181 -15.60 -7.26 -27.34
C MET A 181 -15.87 -8.11 -26.10
N SER A 182 -16.62 -9.21 -26.29
CA SER A 182 -16.57 -10.31 -25.33
C SER A 182 -15.27 -11.08 -25.58
N LEU A 183 -14.34 -11.02 -24.63
CA LEU A 183 -13.16 -11.89 -24.61
C LEU A 183 -13.63 -13.35 -24.59
N SER A 184 -13.61 -14.01 -25.76
CA SER A 184 -13.85 -15.43 -25.90
C SER A 184 -12.61 -16.20 -25.42
N LEU A 185 -12.81 -17.13 -24.49
CA LEU A 185 -11.79 -18.01 -23.92
C LEU A 185 -10.99 -18.80 -24.98
N ASP A 186 -11.55 -18.98 -26.18
CA ASP A 186 -10.89 -19.67 -27.30
C ASP A 186 -9.67 -18.92 -27.85
N ASP A 187 -9.60 -17.59 -27.70
CA ASP A 187 -8.46 -16.78 -28.18
C ASP A 187 -7.23 -16.87 -27.25
N PHE A 188 -7.41 -17.38 -26.03
CA PHE A 188 -6.32 -17.62 -25.07
C PHE A 188 -5.68 -19.01 -25.19
N LEU A 189 -6.33 -19.93 -25.91
CA LEU A 189 -5.92 -21.33 -26.06
C LEU A 189 -5.29 -21.65 -27.43
N GLN A 190 -5.23 -20.67 -28.33
CA GLN A 190 -4.49 -20.80 -29.59
C GLN A 190 -3.10 -20.16 -29.45
N LYS A 191 -2.14 -21.05 -29.16
CA LYS A 191 -0.68 -20.93 -29.17
C LYS A 191 -0.03 -19.61 -29.60
#